data_AF-A0A6N8GYF8-F1
#
_entry.id   AF-A0A6N8GYF8-F1
#
_cell.length_a   1.000
_cell.length_b   1.000
_cell.length_c   1.000
_cell.angle_alpha   90.00
_cell.angle_beta   90.00
_cell.angle_gamma   90.00
#
_symmetry.space_group_name_H-M   'P 1'
#
loop_
_entity.id
_entity.type
_entity.pdbx_description
1 polymer ?
#
loop_
_entity_poly.entity_id
_entity_poly.type
_entity_poly.pdbx_seq_one_letter_code
_entity_poly.pdbx_strand_id
1 'polypeptide(L)'
;MGCFCMPKGYRKYNGTQKVEIIKRIHRENLSFKGASREYGISDRTLRDWERIYWEEGEEALLTERRGRACVASGTQKGRKPKLNKQVEEDLIAENQRLRMEIDYLKIECLGAGRGTPKQKAQVVQELRQKYPLKALLQLAGLPRSTFYYYLHQSQNPAKYQMVKEQIVIIFNENKKRYGYRRITKELHNNDIRVNHKTVRKLMKQLGLVCQVRSKGSTVLTKAKLEK
;
A
#
# COMPACT_ATOMS: atom_id res chain seq x y z
N MET A 1 69.87 11.83 -2.44
CA MET A 1 69.12 13.05 -2.08
C MET A 1 67.95 12.65 -1.18
N GLY A 2 68.04 12.93 0.12
CA GLY A 2 66.95 12.63 1.06
C GLY A 2 65.81 13.64 0.90
N CYS A 3 64.59 13.17 0.70
CA CYS A 3 63.40 14.02 0.70
C CYS A 3 63.15 14.52 2.13
N PHE A 4 63.38 15.82 2.36
CA PHE A 4 62.94 16.50 3.58
C PHE A 4 61.41 16.47 3.65
N CYS A 5 60.85 15.65 4.55
CA CYS A 5 59.45 15.71 4.92
C CYS A 5 59.24 16.90 5.86
N MET A 6 58.67 17.98 5.33
CA MET A 6 58.21 19.13 6.13
C MET A 6 57.23 18.67 7.24
N PRO A 7 57.33 19.18 8.47
CA PRO A 7 56.38 18.84 9.53
C PRO A 7 54.98 19.36 9.18
N LYS A 8 53.98 18.50 9.37
CA LYS A 8 52.57 18.78 9.05
C LYS A 8 52.07 19.90 9.97
N GLY A 9 51.54 20.99 9.39
CA GLY A 9 50.90 22.07 10.13
C GLY A 9 49.82 21.57 11.10
N TYR A 10 49.70 22.25 12.24
CA TYR A 10 48.79 21.89 13.34
C TYR A 10 47.33 21.77 12.88
N ARG A 11 46.66 20.69 13.29
CA ARG A 11 45.28 20.37 12.90
C ARG A 11 44.30 21.22 13.72
N LYS A 12 43.35 21.89 13.05
CA LYS A 12 42.30 22.68 13.74
C LYS A 12 41.07 21.85 14.17
N TYR A 13 40.74 20.74 13.48
CA TYR A 13 39.56 19.90 13.77
C TYR A 13 39.77 18.40 13.52
N ASN A 14 39.37 17.57 14.49
CA ASN A 14 39.34 16.10 14.43
C ASN A 14 38.03 15.57 13.83
N GLY A 15 37.98 14.29 13.42
CA GLY A 15 36.82 13.71 12.75
C GLY A 15 35.51 13.83 13.53
N THR A 16 35.56 13.61 14.85
CA THR A 16 34.41 13.77 15.76
C THR A 16 33.90 15.20 15.80
N GLN A 17 34.81 16.18 15.88
CA GLN A 17 34.47 17.61 15.87
C GLN A 17 33.82 18.03 14.55
N LYS A 18 34.23 17.44 13.42
CA LYS A 18 33.60 17.71 12.12
C LYS A 18 32.15 17.22 12.09
N VAL A 19 31.90 16.01 12.57
CA VAL A 19 30.54 15.43 12.63
C VAL A 19 29.65 16.28 13.54
N GLU A 20 30.15 16.70 14.68
CA GLU A 20 29.42 17.54 15.63
C GLU A 20 29.02 18.89 15.00
N ILE A 21 29.95 19.55 14.32
CA ILE A 21 29.69 20.82 13.63
C ILE A 21 28.60 20.64 12.55
N ILE A 22 28.67 19.59 11.73
CA ILE A 22 27.65 19.32 10.70
C ILE A 22 26.28 18.99 11.33
N LYS A 23 26.24 18.13 12.35
CA LYS A 23 25.00 17.82 13.06
C LYS A 23 24.38 19.07 13.69
N ARG A 24 25.19 19.98 14.24
CA ARG A 24 24.73 21.24 14.81
C ARG A 24 24.18 22.18 13.75
N ILE A 25 24.84 22.29 12.59
CA ILE A 25 24.33 23.06 11.44
C ILE A 25 22.93 22.60 11.03
N HIS A 26 22.70 21.28 10.95
CA HIS A 26 21.38 20.74 10.61
C HIS A 26 20.34 20.90 11.72
N ARG A 27 20.73 20.69 12.98
CA ARG A 27 19.82 20.82 14.13
C ARG A 27 19.33 22.25 14.32
N GLU A 28 20.24 23.21 14.18
CA GLU A 28 19.98 24.64 14.40
C GLU A 28 19.64 25.39 13.10
N ASN A 29 19.59 24.70 11.95
CA ASN A 29 19.40 25.29 10.61
C ASN A 29 20.34 26.48 10.34
N LEU A 30 21.58 26.39 10.80
CA LEU A 30 22.58 27.44 10.60
C LEU A 30 22.94 27.52 9.11
N SER A 31 23.05 28.74 8.59
CA SER A 31 23.65 28.92 7.27
C SER A 31 25.13 28.58 7.32
N PHE A 32 25.69 28.03 6.24
CA PHE A 32 27.14 27.77 6.14
C PHE A 32 27.98 29.03 6.34
N LYS A 33 27.47 30.20 5.95
CA LYS A 33 28.08 31.50 6.25
C LYS A 33 28.08 31.81 7.76
N GLY A 34 26.99 31.49 8.46
CA GLY A 34 26.90 31.63 9.92
C GLY A 34 27.86 30.69 10.65
N ALA A 35 27.84 29.41 10.30
CA ALA A 35 28.77 28.42 10.84
C ALA A 35 30.24 28.73 10.48
N SER A 36 30.49 29.31 9.30
CA SER A 36 31.83 29.74 8.91
C SER A 36 32.39 30.81 9.86
N ARG A 37 31.54 31.75 10.32
CA ARG A 37 31.91 32.78 11.29
C ARG A 37 32.10 32.20 12.69
N GLU A 38 31.21 31.30 13.11
CA GLU A 38 31.24 30.70 14.44
C GLU A 38 32.46 29.80 14.67
N TYR A 39 32.75 28.92 13.71
CA TYR A 39 33.86 27.97 13.83
C TYR A 39 35.14 28.44 13.13
N GLY A 40 35.11 29.55 12.38
CA GLY A 40 36.26 29.99 11.60
C GLY A 40 36.73 28.92 10.60
N ILE A 41 35.77 28.26 9.95
CA ILE A 41 35.95 27.24 8.91
C ILE A 41 35.44 27.83 7.61
N SER A 42 36.12 27.62 6.48
CA SER A 42 35.61 28.13 5.20
C SER A 42 34.26 27.50 4.84
N ASP A 43 33.35 28.32 4.32
CA ASP A 43 32.04 27.89 3.83
C ASP A 43 32.13 26.71 2.84
N ARG A 44 33.13 26.73 1.95
CA ARG A 44 33.42 25.63 1.01
C ARG A 44 33.75 24.33 1.74
N THR A 45 34.56 24.40 2.79
CA THR A 45 34.94 23.21 3.59
C THR A 45 33.73 22.63 4.32
N LEU A 46 32.84 23.47 4.83
CA LEU A 46 31.60 23.02 5.48
C LEU A 46 30.68 22.31 4.48
N ARG A 47 30.50 22.85 3.26
CA ARG A 47 29.73 22.19 2.19
C ARG A 47 30.36 20.86 1.76
N ASP A 48 31.69 20.82 1.67
CA ASP A 48 32.40 19.57 1.34
C ASP A 48 32.20 18.51 2.43
N TRP A 49 32.21 18.90 3.71
CA TRP A 49 31.92 17.99 4.82
C TRP A 49 30.46 17.56 4.86
N GLU A 50 29.53 18.48 4.59
CA GLU A 50 28.11 18.18 4.52
C GLU A 50 27.79 17.20 3.39
N ARG A 51 28.38 17.39 2.20
CA ARG A 51 28.25 16.44 1.09
C ARG A 51 28.72 15.05 1.50
N ILE A 52 29.89 14.94 2.14
CA ILE A 52 30.42 13.65 2.62
C ILE A 52 29.48 13.03 3.66
N TYR A 53 28.94 13.84 4.56
CA TYR A 53 27.99 13.39 5.58
C TYR A 53 26.74 12.78 4.96
N TRP A 54 26.14 13.42 3.95
CA TRP A 54 24.94 12.91 3.26
C TRP A 54 25.22 11.71 2.35
N GLU A 55 26.30 11.74 1.58
CA GLU A 55 26.60 10.69 0.58
C GLU A 55 27.21 9.44 1.21
N GLU A 56 28.02 9.61 2.25
CA GLU A 56 28.85 8.54 2.78
C GLU A 56 28.58 8.19 4.24
N GLY A 57 27.89 9.05 4.99
CA GLY A 57 27.56 8.87 6.41
C GLY A 57 28.54 9.56 7.36
N GLU A 58 28.23 9.52 8.66
CA GLU A 58 29.07 10.17 9.70
C GLU A 58 30.45 9.53 9.86
N GLU A 59 30.55 8.22 9.68
CA GLU A 59 31.81 7.45 9.75
C GLU A 59 32.83 7.90 8.71
N ALA A 60 32.35 8.43 7.58
CA ALA A 60 33.20 8.95 6.51
C ALA A 60 33.96 10.22 6.92
N LEU A 61 33.41 11.03 7.84
CA LEU A 61 34.07 12.20 8.41
C LEU A 61 35.03 11.85 9.57
N LEU A 62 34.80 10.70 10.22
CA LEU A 62 35.71 10.13 11.22
C LEU A 62 36.99 9.57 10.56
N THR A 63 36.88 9.08 9.32
CA THR A 63 37.97 8.44 8.58
C THR A 63 38.96 9.47 8.00
N GLU A 64 40.26 9.32 8.28
CA GLU A 64 41.30 10.24 7.78
C GLU A 64 41.67 9.96 6.30
N ARG A 65 41.39 10.91 5.40
CA ARG A 65 41.67 10.80 3.95
C ARG A 65 42.92 11.55 3.45
N ARG A 66 43.83 12.00 4.33
CA ARG A 66 45.01 12.80 3.93
C ARG A 66 46.23 11.92 3.63
N GLY A 67 46.84 12.13 2.46
CA GLY A 67 48.06 11.42 2.01
C GLY A 67 47.96 10.99 0.54
N ARG A 68 49.07 10.46 -0.01
CA ARG A 68 49.00 9.64 -1.24
C ARG A 68 48.36 8.31 -0.87
N ALA A 69 47.53 7.76 -1.76
CA ALA A 69 46.99 6.42 -1.57
C ALA A 69 48.15 5.44 -1.38
N CYS A 70 48.06 4.62 -0.34
CA CYS A 70 49.09 3.68 0.05
C CYS A 70 48.41 2.33 0.23
N VAL A 71 48.80 1.34 -0.57
CA VAL A 71 48.27 -0.02 -0.49
C VAL A 71 48.56 -0.65 0.88
N ALA A 72 49.70 -0.30 1.49
CA ALA A 72 50.13 -0.82 2.79
C ALA A 72 49.33 -0.26 3.99
N SER A 73 48.64 0.88 3.87
CA SER A 73 47.81 1.45 4.93
C SER A 73 46.31 1.19 4.75
N GLY A 74 45.93 0.37 3.75
CA GLY A 74 44.53 0.08 3.40
C GLY A 74 43.72 1.30 2.94
N THR A 75 44.36 2.45 2.72
CA THR A 75 43.69 3.72 2.44
C THR A 75 43.38 3.80 0.94
N GLN A 76 42.19 3.33 0.54
CA GLN A 76 41.69 3.53 -0.82
C GLN A 76 41.27 5.00 -1.02
N LYS A 77 41.86 5.65 -2.03
CA LYS A 77 41.45 7.01 -2.46
C LYS A 77 40.58 6.88 -3.71
N GLY A 78 39.29 7.19 -3.58
CA GLY A 78 38.35 7.17 -4.69
C GLY A 78 36.91 7.27 -4.19
N ARG A 79 36.00 7.65 -5.09
CA ARG A 79 34.55 7.49 -4.89
C ARG A 79 34.29 6.04 -4.50
N LYS A 80 33.35 5.78 -3.56
CA LYS A 80 32.88 4.40 -3.30
C LYS A 80 32.67 3.71 -4.66
N PRO A 81 33.20 2.50 -4.86
CA PRO A 81 32.98 1.79 -6.12
C PRO A 81 31.47 1.78 -6.38
N LYS A 82 31.06 2.16 -7.60
CA LYS A 82 29.66 2.02 -8.00
C LYS A 82 29.26 0.58 -7.70
N LEU A 83 28.05 0.38 -7.16
CA LEU A 83 27.58 -0.97 -6.93
C LEU A 83 27.67 -1.73 -8.25
N ASN A 84 27.95 -3.02 -8.16
CA ASN A 84 27.88 -3.87 -9.35
C ASN A 84 26.50 -3.69 -9.97
N LYS A 85 26.42 -3.43 -11.28
CA LYS A 85 25.17 -3.15 -12.00
C LYS A 85 24.09 -4.20 -11.71
N GLN A 86 24.50 -5.46 -11.58
CA GLN A 86 23.60 -6.55 -11.21
C GLN A 86 22.93 -6.32 -9.85
N VAL A 87 23.70 -5.89 -8.85
CA VAL A 87 23.21 -5.60 -7.50
C VAL A 87 22.28 -4.38 -7.51
N GLU A 88 22.58 -3.36 -8.32
CA GLU A 88 21.69 -2.21 -8.47
C GLU A 88 20.35 -2.61 -9.10
N GLU A 89 20.38 -3.43 -10.14
CA GLU A 89 19.18 -3.98 -10.78
C GLU A 89 18.35 -4.83 -9.83
N ASP A 90 18.99 -5.71 -9.05
CA ASP A 90 18.34 -6.55 -8.04
C ASP A 90 17.69 -5.69 -6.95
N LEU A 91 18.37 -4.64 -6.46
CA LEU A 91 17.83 -3.70 -5.48
C LEU A 91 16.65 -2.90 -6.01
N ILE A 92 16.69 -2.51 -7.29
CA ILE A 92 15.57 -1.81 -7.94
C ILE A 92 14.37 -2.75 -8.05
N ALA A 93 14.58 -4.01 -8.46
CA ALA A 93 13.54 -5.02 -8.56
C ALA A 93 12.90 -5.29 -7.19
N GLU A 94 13.70 -5.43 -6.14
CA GLU A 94 13.21 -5.64 -4.78
C GLU A 94 12.43 -4.43 -4.27
N ASN A 95 12.91 -3.20 -4.51
CA ASN A 95 12.16 -2.00 -4.16
C ASN A 95 10.81 -1.91 -4.87
N GLN A 96 10.74 -2.31 -6.14
CA GLN A 96 9.46 -2.37 -6.86
C GLN A 96 8.52 -3.41 -6.24
N ARG A 97 9.06 -4.56 -5.81
CA ARG A 97 8.31 -5.61 -5.12
C ARG A 97 7.77 -5.15 -3.77
N LEU A 98 8.60 -4.52 -2.95
CA LEU A 98 8.21 -3.99 -1.64
C LEU A 98 7.17 -2.87 -1.77
N ARG A 99 7.32 -1.99 -2.77
CA ARG A 99 6.31 -0.96 -3.06
C ARG A 99 4.96 -1.57 -3.43
N MET A 100 4.96 -2.63 -4.24
CA MET A 100 3.75 -3.38 -4.61
C MET A 100 3.10 -4.02 -3.39
N GLU A 101 3.88 -4.67 -2.51
CA GLU A 101 3.39 -5.30 -1.30
C GLU A 101 2.80 -4.28 -0.32
N ILE A 102 3.48 -3.16 -0.10
CA ILE A 102 2.97 -2.06 0.74
C ILE A 102 1.66 -1.50 0.18
N ASP A 103 1.57 -1.25 -1.13
CA ASP A 103 0.36 -0.73 -1.75
C ASP A 103 -0.79 -1.73 -1.66
N TYR A 104 -0.50 -3.03 -1.83
CA TYR A 104 -1.49 -4.09 -1.63
C TYR A 104 -2.00 -4.13 -0.19
N LEU A 105 -1.10 -4.16 0.80
CA LEU A 105 -1.46 -4.20 2.21
C LEU A 105 -2.21 -2.94 2.67
N LYS A 106 -1.84 -1.75 2.15
CA LYS A 106 -2.58 -0.51 2.43
C LYS A 106 -4.04 -0.61 2.00
N ILE A 107 -4.32 -1.18 0.83
CA ILE A 107 -5.70 -1.33 0.35
C ILE A 107 -6.41 -2.50 1.06
N GLU A 108 -5.72 -3.59 1.34
CA GLU A 108 -6.30 -4.76 2.02
C GLU A 108 -6.69 -4.45 3.48
N CYS A 109 -5.85 -3.71 4.22
CA CYS A 109 -6.13 -3.31 5.60
C CYS A 109 -7.31 -2.34 5.73
N LEU A 110 -7.58 -1.53 4.71
CA LEU A 110 -8.77 -0.66 4.66
C LEU A 110 -10.07 -1.46 4.47
N GLY A 111 -10.01 -2.74 4.09
CA GLY A 111 -11.14 -3.58 3.68
C GLY A 111 -11.65 -4.61 4.70
N ALA A 112 -11.14 -4.63 5.94
CA ALA A 112 -11.44 -5.60 7.01
C ALA A 112 -10.91 -7.03 6.79
N GLY A 113 -9.77 -7.35 7.42
CA GLY A 113 -9.21 -8.71 7.56
C GLY A 113 -8.77 -9.38 6.25
N ARG A 114 -8.37 -10.67 6.32
CA ARG A 114 -8.06 -11.49 5.12
C ARG A 114 -9.32 -11.55 4.25
N GLY A 115 -9.42 -10.62 3.30
CA GLY A 115 -10.65 -10.36 2.56
C GLY A 115 -11.14 -11.58 1.78
N THR A 116 -12.44 -11.61 1.50
CA THR A 116 -13.06 -12.59 0.61
C THR A 116 -12.37 -12.59 -0.77
N PRO A 117 -12.38 -13.71 -1.52
CA PRO A 117 -11.80 -13.76 -2.87
C PRO A 117 -12.30 -12.66 -3.81
N LYS A 118 -13.55 -12.19 -3.61
CA LYS A 118 -14.13 -11.07 -4.33
C LYS A 118 -13.45 -9.73 -3.99
N GLN A 119 -13.22 -9.45 -2.72
CA GLN A 119 -12.52 -8.24 -2.27
C GLN A 119 -11.07 -8.24 -2.77
N LYS A 120 -10.39 -9.38 -2.68
CA LYS A 120 -9.04 -9.55 -3.25
C LYS A 120 -9.01 -9.27 -4.76
N ALA A 121 -9.97 -9.81 -5.50
CA ALA A 121 -10.07 -9.55 -6.94
C ALA A 121 -10.31 -8.06 -7.25
N GLN A 122 -11.05 -7.35 -6.40
CA GLN A 122 -11.27 -5.92 -6.53
C GLN A 122 -9.98 -5.11 -6.28
N VAL A 123 -9.26 -5.39 -5.20
CA VAL A 123 -7.95 -4.78 -4.90
C VAL A 123 -6.97 -5.01 -6.05
N VAL A 124 -6.88 -6.26 -6.55
CA VAL A 124 -6.02 -6.60 -7.69
C VAL A 124 -6.43 -5.83 -8.95
N GLN A 125 -7.72 -5.64 -9.20
CA GLN A 125 -8.21 -4.89 -10.36
C GLN A 125 -7.83 -3.41 -10.29
N GLU A 126 -7.84 -2.80 -9.10
CA GLU A 126 -7.41 -1.41 -8.88
C GLU A 126 -5.89 -1.24 -9.07
N LEU A 127 -5.10 -2.17 -8.52
CA LEU A 127 -3.63 -2.15 -8.61
C LEU A 127 -3.08 -2.58 -9.97
N ARG A 128 -3.91 -3.19 -10.83
CA ARG A 128 -3.52 -3.69 -12.15
C ARG A 128 -2.92 -2.62 -13.06
N GLN A 129 -3.27 -1.35 -12.86
CA GLN A 129 -2.73 -0.24 -13.66
C GLN A 129 -1.28 0.10 -13.30
N LYS A 130 -0.84 -0.22 -12.08
CA LYS A 130 0.47 0.14 -11.55
C LYS A 130 1.47 -1.03 -11.55
N TYR A 131 0.96 -2.25 -11.40
CA TYR A 131 1.79 -3.43 -11.16
C TYR A 131 1.40 -4.62 -12.05
N PRO A 132 2.35 -5.52 -12.36
CA PRO A 132 2.07 -6.69 -13.19
C PRO A 132 1.08 -7.65 -12.50
N LEU A 133 0.04 -8.06 -13.24
CA LEU A 133 -1.04 -8.92 -12.74
C LEU A 133 -0.53 -10.23 -12.11
N LYS A 134 0.51 -10.85 -12.66
CA LYS A 134 1.06 -12.11 -12.14
C LYS A 134 1.58 -11.96 -10.71
N ALA A 135 2.29 -10.86 -10.43
CA ALA A 135 2.84 -10.58 -9.11
C ALA A 135 1.72 -10.25 -8.11
N LEU A 136 0.74 -9.45 -8.52
CA LEU A 136 -0.43 -9.13 -7.71
C LEU A 136 -1.24 -10.38 -7.31
N LEU A 137 -1.44 -11.33 -8.23
CA LEU A 137 -2.14 -12.58 -7.93
C LEU A 137 -1.36 -13.49 -6.97
N GLN A 138 -0.03 -13.50 -7.07
CA GLN A 138 0.83 -14.22 -6.13
C GLN A 138 0.74 -13.62 -4.72
N LEU A 139 0.84 -12.29 -4.60
CA LEU A 139 0.68 -11.57 -3.33
C LEU A 139 -0.70 -11.82 -2.71
N ALA A 140 -1.76 -11.73 -3.50
CA ALA A 140 -3.13 -11.95 -3.03
C ALA A 140 -3.44 -13.43 -2.67
N GLY A 141 -2.60 -14.37 -3.12
CA GLY A 141 -2.89 -15.81 -3.04
C GLY A 141 -4.15 -16.19 -3.84
N LEU A 142 -4.41 -15.51 -4.96
CA LEU A 142 -5.64 -15.66 -5.75
C LEU A 142 -5.34 -16.37 -7.09
N PRO A 143 -6.01 -17.49 -7.40
CA PRO A 143 -5.88 -18.11 -8.72
C PRO A 143 -6.36 -17.18 -9.84
N ARG A 144 -5.68 -17.25 -10.99
CA ARG A 144 -6.00 -16.43 -12.17
C ARG A 144 -7.45 -16.64 -12.64
N SER A 145 -7.95 -17.87 -12.63
CA SER A 145 -9.34 -18.19 -12.97
C SER A 145 -10.34 -17.49 -12.05
N THR A 146 -10.08 -17.50 -10.74
CA THR A 146 -10.92 -16.83 -9.74
C THR A 146 -10.95 -15.31 -9.95
N PHE A 147 -9.81 -14.70 -10.29
CA PHE A 147 -9.75 -13.29 -10.64
C PHE A 147 -10.64 -12.96 -11.86
N TYR A 148 -10.48 -13.69 -12.97
CA TYR A 148 -11.29 -13.44 -14.17
C TYR A 148 -12.77 -13.76 -13.93
N TYR A 149 -13.10 -14.75 -13.11
CA TYR A 149 -14.49 -15.03 -12.70
C TYR A 149 -15.15 -13.78 -12.09
N TYR A 150 -14.48 -13.13 -11.13
CA TYR A 150 -15.01 -11.92 -10.51
C TYR A 150 -14.98 -10.71 -11.45
N LEU A 151 -13.97 -10.59 -12.31
CA LEU A 151 -13.89 -9.54 -13.32
C LEU A 151 -15.07 -9.63 -14.31
N HIS A 152 -15.37 -10.81 -14.84
CA HIS A 152 -16.51 -10.98 -15.74
C HIS A 152 -17.85 -10.77 -15.02
N GLN A 153 -17.92 -11.08 -13.73
CA GLN A 153 -19.12 -10.80 -12.93
C GLN A 153 -19.32 -9.30 -12.67
N SER A 154 -18.25 -8.53 -12.44
CA SER A 154 -18.33 -7.09 -12.21
C SER A 154 -18.62 -6.30 -13.49
N GLN A 155 -18.17 -6.78 -14.66
CA GLN A 155 -18.43 -6.16 -15.96
C GLN A 155 -19.85 -6.41 -16.50
N ASN A 156 -20.62 -7.31 -15.87
CA ASN A 156 -22.00 -7.62 -16.25
C ASN A 156 -23.03 -7.22 -15.16
N PRO A 157 -23.04 -5.96 -14.66
CA PRO A 157 -24.08 -5.54 -13.72
C PRO A 157 -25.47 -5.53 -14.39
N ALA A 158 -25.49 -5.34 -15.71
CA ALA A 158 -26.69 -5.20 -16.54
C ALA A 158 -27.49 -6.50 -16.74
N LYS A 159 -26.91 -7.69 -16.56
CA LYS A 159 -27.54 -8.98 -16.93
C LYS A 159 -28.94 -9.17 -16.32
N TYR A 160 -29.16 -8.63 -15.13
CA TYR A 160 -30.45 -8.70 -14.43
C TYR A 160 -30.98 -7.33 -14.04
N GLN A 161 -30.47 -6.25 -14.63
CA GLN A 161 -30.85 -4.89 -14.23
C GLN A 161 -32.33 -4.62 -14.55
N MET A 162 -32.75 -4.88 -15.79
CA MET A 162 -34.16 -4.79 -16.21
C MET A 162 -35.07 -5.70 -15.37
N VAL A 163 -34.61 -6.90 -15.04
CA VAL A 163 -35.38 -7.84 -14.19
C VAL A 163 -35.52 -7.30 -12.76
N LYS A 164 -34.48 -6.68 -12.20
CA LYS A 164 -34.52 -6.07 -10.86
C LYS A 164 -35.49 -4.91 -10.82
N GLU A 165 -35.48 -4.05 -11.83
CA GLU A 165 -36.40 -2.91 -11.96
C GLU A 165 -37.85 -3.40 -12.00
N GLN A 166 -38.15 -4.40 -12.84
CA GLN A 166 -39.49 -4.98 -12.92
C GLN A 166 -39.94 -5.65 -11.61
N ILE A 167 -39.02 -6.34 -10.91
CA ILE A 167 -39.31 -6.89 -9.58
C ILE A 167 -39.73 -5.79 -8.60
N VAL A 168 -39.05 -4.64 -8.60
CA VAL A 168 -39.36 -3.51 -7.71
C VAL A 168 -40.73 -2.91 -8.05
N ILE A 169 -41.04 -2.74 -9.32
CA ILE A 169 -42.34 -2.23 -9.81
C ILE A 169 -43.47 -3.15 -9.31
N ILE A 170 -43.41 -4.44 -9.66
CA ILE A 170 -44.43 -5.43 -9.27
C ILE A 170 -44.55 -5.49 -7.74
N PHE A 171 -43.43 -5.44 -7.01
CA PHE A 171 -43.44 -5.49 -5.55
C PHE A 171 -44.15 -4.30 -4.92
N ASN A 172 -43.94 -3.09 -5.44
CA ASN A 172 -44.55 -1.87 -4.92
C ASN A 172 -46.03 -1.74 -5.31
N GLU A 173 -46.38 -2.05 -6.56
CA GLU A 173 -47.78 -2.09 -7.03
C GLU A 173 -48.65 -3.01 -6.15
N ASN A 174 -48.09 -4.14 -5.74
CA ASN A 174 -48.76 -5.13 -4.90
C ASN A 174 -48.61 -4.86 -3.40
N LYS A 175 -48.31 -3.60 -3.01
CA LYS A 175 -48.21 -3.15 -1.61
C LYS A 175 -47.28 -4.04 -0.77
N LYS A 176 -46.18 -4.52 -1.38
CA LYS A 176 -45.14 -5.36 -0.73
C LYS A 176 -45.62 -6.72 -0.21
N ARG A 177 -46.82 -7.17 -0.62
CA ARG A 177 -47.42 -8.45 -0.19
C ARG A 177 -46.97 -9.65 -1.01
N TYR A 178 -46.30 -9.41 -2.14
CA TYR A 178 -45.91 -10.49 -3.04
C TYR A 178 -44.50 -10.98 -2.70
N GLY A 179 -44.39 -12.27 -2.42
CA GLY A 179 -43.11 -12.96 -2.33
C GLY A 179 -42.62 -13.43 -3.71
N TYR A 180 -41.37 -13.90 -3.76
CA TYR A 180 -40.70 -14.29 -5.02
C TYR A 180 -41.51 -15.24 -5.91
N ARG A 181 -42.32 -16.15 -5.34
CA ARG A 181 -43.18 -17.06 -6.12
C ARG A 181 -44.26 -16.33 -6.93
N ARG A 182 -44.92 -15.33 -6.32
CA ARG A 182 -45.96 -14.54 -6.98
C ARG A 182 -45.34 -13.58 -7.99
N ILE A 183 -44.24 -12.92 -7.61
CA ILE A 183 -43.49 -12.05 -8.51
C ILE A 183 -42.98 -12.82 -9.74
N THR A 184 -42.54 -14.07 -9.59
CA THR A 184 -42.12 -14.89 -10.75
C THR A 184 -43.26 -15.08 -11.74
N LYS A 185 -44.50 -15.30 -11.26
CA LYS A 185 -45.67 -15.41 -12.14
C LYS A 185 -45.94 -14.10 -12.88
N GLU A 186 -45.91 -12.98 -12.18
CA GLU A 186 -46.10 -11.66 -12.80
C GLU A 186 -44.99 -11.32 -13.81
N LEU A 187 -43.75 -11.74 -13.56
CA LEU A 187 -42.68 -11.60 -14.55
C LEU A 187 -42.94 -12.45 -15.79
N HIS A 188 -43.44 -13.68 -15.62
CA HIS A 188 -43.81 -14.54 -16.76
C HIS A 188 -45.02 -13.97 -17.52
N ASN A 189 -45.97 -13.32 -16.85
CA ASN A 189 -47.09 -12.63 -17.49
C ASN A 189 -46.63 -11.43 -18.32
N ASN A 190 -45.52 -10.80 -17.95
CA ASN A 190 -44.87 -9.71 -18.69
C ASN A 190 -43.82 -10.22 -19.70
N ASP A 191 -43.91 -11.48 -20.15
CA ASP A 191 -42.99 -12.14 -21.09
C ASP A 191 -41.52 -12.26 -20.64
N ILE A 192 -41.21 -11.99 -19.37
CA ILE A 192 -39.86 -12.09 -18.80
C ILE A 192 -39.65 -13.49 -18.21
N ARG A 193 -39.13 -14.43 -19.00
CA ARG A 193 -38.83 -15.80 -18.55
C ARG A 193 -37.58 -15.87 -17.67
N VAL A 194 -37.78 -15.81 -16.35
CA VAL A 194 -36.71 -15.94 -15.34
C VAL A 194 -37.04 -17.06 -14.35
N ASN A 195 -36.02 -17.79 -13.89
CA ASN A 195 -36.20 -18.86 -12.90
C ASN A 195 -36.59 -18.28 -11.52
N HIS A 196 -37.51 -18.92 -10.81
CA HIS A 196 -37.92 -18.49 -9.46
C HIS A 196 -36.74 -18.42 -8.45
N LYS A 197 -35.70 -19.26 -8.62
CA LYS A 197 -34.48 -19.20 -7.79
C LYS A 197 -33.69 -17.91 -8.03
N THR A 198 -33.60 -17.47 -9.28
CA THR A 198 -32.96 -16.20 -9.64
C THR A 198 -33.77 -15.02 -9.13
N VAL A 199 -35.11 -15.04 -9.24
CA VAL A 199 -35.97 -14.00 -8.65
C VAL A 199 -35.76 -13.91 -7.13
N ARG A 200 -35.72 -15.05 -6.42
CA ARG A 200 -35.43 -15.08 -4.97
C ARG A 200 -34.06 -14.47 -4.64
N LYS A 201 -33.02 -14.80 -5.43
CA LYS A 201 -31.67 -14.23 -5.26
C LYS A 201 -31.67 -12.71 -5.48
N LEU A 202 -32.33 -12.23 -6.54
CA LEU A 202 -32.42 -10.81 -6.87
C LEU A 202 -33.19 -10.03 -5.80
N MET A 203 -34.33 -10.55 -5.32
CA MET A 203 -35.07 -9.95 -4.20
C MET A 203 -34.22 -9.84 -2.94
N LYS A 204 -33.44 -10.87 -2.60
CA LYS A 204 -32.52 -10.84 -1.45
C LYS A 204 -31.43 -9.78 -1.62
N GLN A 205 -30.88 -9.64 -2.82
CA GLN A 205 -29.89 -8.58 -3.13
C GLN A 205 -30.47 -7.18 -2.98
N LEU A 206 -31.75 -7.00 -3.29
CA LEU A 206 -32.49 -5.74 -3.18
C LEU A 206 -33.09 -5.51 -1.78
N GLY A 207 -32.96 -6.46 -0.85
CA GLY A 207 -33.56 -6.36 0.50
C GLY A 207 -35.10 -6.45 0.52
N LEU A 208 -35.73 -6.96 -0.55
CA LEU A 208 -37.18 -7.03 -0.66
C LEU A 208 -37.72 -8.23 0.14
N VAL A 209 -38.47 -7.95 1.21
CA VAL A 209 -39.11 -8.97 2.04
C VAL A 209 -40.62 -8.82 1.98
N CYS A 210 -41.30 -9.93 1.71
CA CYS A 210 -42.75 -9.99 1.65
C CYS A 210 -43.36 -9.65 3.02
N GLN A 211 -44.21 -8.63 3.07
CA GLN A 211 -44.95 -8.25 4.28
C GLN A 211 -46.23 -9.09 4.38
N VAL A 212 -46.10 -10.29 4.94
CA VAL A 212 -47.25 -11.10 5.35
C VAL A 212 -47.51 -10.87 6.83
N ARG A 213 -48.78 -10.78 7.24
CA ARG A 213 -49.19 -10.71 8.64
C ARG A 213 -48.53 -11.88 9.39
N SER A 214 -47.66 -11.59 10.35
CA SER A 214 -47.10 -12.61 11.23
C SER A 214 -48.25 -13.35 11.90
N LYS A 215 -48.23 -14.69 11.89
CA LYS A 215 -49.06 -15.45 12.83
C LYS A 215 -48.63 -14.98 14.21
N GLY A 216 -49.54 -14.40 14.98
CA GLY A 216 -49.26 -13.94 16.34
C GLY A 216 -48.61 -15.09 17.10
N SER A 217 -47.40 -14.90 17.57
CA SER A 217 -46.84 -15.78 18.58
C SER A 217 -47.78 -15.69 19.77
N THR A 218 -48.54 -16.75 20.04
CA THR A 218 -49.26 -16.91 21.29
C THR A 218 -48.22 -16.84 22.39
N VAL A 219 -48.10 -15.67 23.01
CA VAL A 219 -47.31 -15.50 24.22
C VAL A 219 -48.05 -16.31 25.27
N LEU A 220 -47.57 -17.53 25.55
CA LEU A 220 -47.99 -18.28 26.73
C LEU A 220 -47.50 -17.47 27.93
N THR A 221 -48.36 -16.59 28.43
CA THR A 221 -48.23 -16.02 29.77
C THR A 221 -48.23 -17.18 30.75
N LYS A 222 -47.06 -17.52 31.30
CA LYS A 222 -46.94 -18.36 32.49
C LYS A 222 -47.52 -17.58 33.66
N ALA A 223 -48.84 -17.65 33.83
CA ALA A 223 -49.49 -17.41 35.09
C ALA A 223 -49.77 -18.77 35.74
N LYS A 224 -49.43 -18.87 37.03
CA LYS A 224 -49.81 -19.91 37.98
C LYS A 224 -48.91 -21.15 38.04
N LEU A 225 -48.07 -21.18 39.08
CA LEU A 225 -48.08 -22.29 40.03
C LEU A 225 -47.53 -21.78 41.37
N GLU A 226 -48.47 -21.40 42.22
CA GLU A 226 -48.31 -21.42 43.67
C GLU A 226 -48.02 -22.85 44.11
N LYS A 227 -46.92 -23.05 44.83
CA LYS A 227 -46.80 -23.81 46.07
C LYS A 227 -45.38 -23.65 46.61
#